data_AF-A0A0E0TF48-F1
#
_entry.id   AF-A0A0E0TF48-F1
#
_cell.length_a   1.000
_cell.length_b   1.000
_cell.length_c   1.000
_cell.angle_alpha   90.00
_cell.angle_beta   90.00
_cell.angle_gamma   90.00
#
_symmetry.space_group_name_H-M   'P 1'
#
loop_
_entity.id
_entity.type
_entity.pdbx_description
1 polymer ?
#
loop_
_entity_poly.entity_id
_entity_poly.type
_entity_poly.pdbx_seq_one_letter_code
_entity_poly.pdbx_strand_id
1 'polypeptide(L)' 'MIENPIISDRHPIRQEEPRVVGYCEGCGGEIVEVDDVIEFVDGLMIHQDAWCAYDYCGKFGQAKQA' A
#
# COMPACT_ATOMS: atom_id res chain seq x y z
N MET A 1 -11.85 23.66 -26.16
CA MET A 1 -11.40 22.96 -24.93
C MET A 1 -12.65 22.67 -24.13
N ILE A 2 -13.01 21.40 -23.97
CA ILE A 2 -14.15 21.00 -23.13
C ILE A 2 -13.57 20.84 -21.73
N GLU A 3 -13.81 21.80 -20.85
CA GLU A 3 -13.52 21.65 -19.43
C GLU A 3 -14.49 20.60 -18.88
N ASN A 4 -13.95 19.54 -18.27
CA ASN A 4 -14.73 18.46 -17.69
C ASN A 4 -15.46 18.99 -16.43
N PRO A 5 -16.79 19.22 -16.47
CA PRO A 5 -17.51 19.94 -15.42
C PRO A 5 -17.70 19.13 -14.12
N ILE A 6 -17.21 17.88 -14.08
CA ILE A 6 -17.47 16.92 -13.01
C ILE A 6 -16.46 17.07 -11.85
N ILE A 7 -15.27 17.61 -12.10
CA ILE A 7 -14.29 17.86 -11.04
C ILE A 7 -14.31 19.35 -10.71
N SER A 8 -15.29 19.74 -9.90
CA SER A 8 -15.35 21.06 -9.29
C SER A 8 -14.71 20.98 -7.91
N ASP A 9 -13.74 21.84 -7.60
CA ASP A 9 -13.14 21.96 -6.25
C ASP A 9 -14.17 22.33 -5.16
N ARG A 10 -15.41 22.63 -5.57
CA ARG A 10 -16.57 22.93 -4.72
C ARG A 10 -17.55 21.76 -4.60
N HIS A 11 -17.23 20.58 -5.12
CA HIS A 11 -18.08 19.42 -4.96
C HIS A 11 -18.10 19.03 -3.47
N PRO A 12 -19.28 18.86 -2.84
CA PRO A 12 -19.40 18.64 -1.39
C PRO A 12 -18.78 17.32 -0.92
N ILE A 13 -18.47 16.41 -1.85
CA ILE A 13 -17.66 15.23 -1.61
C ILE A 13 -16.20 15.68 -1.79
N ARG A 14 -15.61 16.26 -0.74
CA ARG A 14 -14.15 16.38 -0.66
C ARG A 14 -13.60 14.97 -0.56
N GLN A 15 -12.97 14.49 -1.64
CA GLN A 15 -12.14 13.30 -1.54
C GLN A 15 -10.91 13.71 -0.75
N GLU A 16 -10.91 13.44 0.56
CA GLU A 16 -9.68 13.54 1.35
C GLU A 16 -8.70 12.51 0.80
N GLU A 17 -7.47 12.94 0.51
CA GLU A 17 -6.43 12.01 0.08
C GLU A 17 -6.19 11.00 1.22
N PRO A 18 -6.13 9.71 0.92
CA PRO A 18 -5.99 8.68 1.94
C PRO A 18 -4.64 8.85 2.64
N ARG A 19 -4.65 8.78 3.98
CA ARG A 19 -3.47 9.02 4.79
C ARG A 19 -2.50 7.84 4.69
N VAL A 20 -1.21 8.14 4.53
CA VAL A 20 -0.13 7.15 4.62
C VAL A 20 0.06 6.71 6.07
N VAL A 21 -0.01 5.40 6.29
CA VAL A 21 0.18 4.75 7.60
C VAL A 21 1.51 4.01 7.73
N GLY A 22 2.17 3.71 6.61
CA GLY A 22 3.46 3.03 6.61
C GLY A 22 4.01 2.81 5.20
N TYR A 23 5.02 1.94 5.12
CA TYR A 23 5.64 1.54 3.87
C TYR A 23 5.73 0.02 3.79
N CYS A 24 5.50 -0.53 2.60
CA CYS A 24 5.58 -1.96 2.36
C CYS A 24 7.03 -2.43 2.32
N GLU A 25 7.39 -3.40 3.16
CA GLU A 25 8.74 -4.00 3.18
C GLU A 25 9.06 -4.86 1.93
N GLY A 26 8.03 -5.27 1.20
CA GLY A 26 8.14 -5.97 -0.09
C GLY A 26 8.58 -5.03 -1.22
N CYS A 27 7.70 -4.11 -1.62
CA CYS A 27 7.92 -3.23 -2.78
C CYS A 27 8.53 -1.86 -2.44
N GLY A 28 8.52 -1.44 -1.17
CA GLY A 28 8.94 -0.10 -0.73
C GLY A 28 7.91 1.01 -0.93
N GLY A 29 6.72 0.69 -1.45
CA GLY A 29 5.64 1.65 -1.70
C GLY A 29 4.92 2.08 -0.41
N GLU A 30 4.20 3.19 -0.49
CA GLU A 30 3.35 3.69 0.59
C GLU A 30 2.18 2.73 0.85
N ILE A 31 1.82 2.58 2.12
CA ILE A 31 0.59 1.93 2.57
C ILE A 31 -0.32 3.03 3.10
N VAL A 32 -1.53 3.11 2.58
CA VAL A 32 -2.56 4.05 3.06
C VAL A 32 -3.63 3.36 3.89
N GLU A 33 -4.42 4.12 4.66
CA GLU A 33 -5.44 3.61 5.61
C GLU A 33 -6.46 2.60 5.01
N VAL A 34 -6.62 2.60 3.69
CA VAL A 34 -7.58 1.75 2.96
C VAL A 34 -6.94 0.53 2.29
N ASP A 35 -5.62 0.38 2.37
CA ASP A 35 -4.92 -0.74 1.74
C ASP A 35 -5.09 -2.02 2.56
N ASP A 36 -5.30 -3.14 1.85
CA ASP A 36 -5.21 -4.46 2.45
C ASP A 36 -3.74 -4.83 2.71
N VAL A 37 -3.41 -5.17 3.95
CA VAL A 37 -2.04 -5.44 4.40
C VAL A 37 -1.91 -6.75 5.17
N ILE A 38 -0.69 -7.29 5.16
CA ILE A 38 -0.25 -8.36 6.06
C ILE A 38 0.67 -7.70 7.09
N GLU A 39 0.25 -7.73 8.35
CA GLU A 39 1.02 -7.23 9.49
C GLU A 39 1.81 -8.37 10.16
N PHE A 40 3.08 -8.13 10.45
CA PHE A 40 3.96 -9.04 11.17
C PHE A 40 4.09 -8.64 12.65
N VAL A 41 4.58 -9.58 13.47
CA VAL A 41 4.61 -9.45 14.94
C VAL A 41 5.56 -8.34 15.42
N ASP A 42 6.52 -7.95 14.59
CA ASP A 42 7.48 -6.87 14.83
C ASP A 42 7.00 -5.50 14.33
N GLY A 43 5.77 -5.41 13.83
CA GLY A 43 5.17 -4.18 13.30
C GLY A 43 5.54 -3.91 11.84
N LEU A 44 6.22 -4.84 11.15
CA LEU A 44 6.43 -4.73 9.71
C LEU A 44 5.11 -4.96 8.97
N MET A 45 4.97 -4.31 7.81
CA MET A 45 3.78 -4.37 6.99
C MET A 45 4.15 -4.61 5.53
N ILE A 46 3.36 -5.42 4.83
CA ILE A 46 3.41 -5.54 3.37
C ILE A 46 2.00 -5.43 2.79
N HIS A 47 1.87 -4.91 1.57
CA HIS A 47 0.60 -4.99 0.83
C HIS A 47 0.20 -6.46 0.67
N GLN A 48 -1.10 -6.75 0.73
CA GLN A 48 -1.67 -8.08 0.47
C GLN A 48 -1.68 -8.43 -1.03
N ASP A 49 -0.62 -8.07 -1.73
CA ASP A 49 -0.37 -8.40 -3.13
C ASP A 49 0.68 -9.49 -3.26
N ALA A 50 0.50 -10.40 -4.22
CA ALA A 50 1.39 -11.53 -4.42
C ALA A 50 2.83 -11.10 -4.70
N TRP A 51 3.05 -10.03 -5.47
CA TRP A 51 4.40 -9.54 -5.79
C TRP A 51 5.10 -8.99 -4.57
N CYS A 52 4.39 -8.27 -3.69
CA CYS A 52 4.95 -7.77 -2.44
C CYS A 52 5.38 -8.92 -1.53
N ALA A 53 4.60 -10.01 -1.48
CA ALA A 53 4.95 -11.21 -0.73
C ALA A 53 6.17 -11.93 -1.34
N TYR A 54 6.26 -12.04 -2.66
CA TYR A 54 7.43 -12.62 -3.33
C TYR A 54 8.70 -11.80 -3.10
N ASP A 55 8.63 -10.48 -3.24
CA ASP A 55 9.77 -9.59 -3.01
C ASP A 55 10.22 -9.64 -1.55
N TYR A 56 9.28 -9.62 -0.60
CA TYR A 56 9.58 -9.79 0.81
C TYR A 56 10.28 -11.13 1.08
N CYS A 57 9.72 -12.23 0.59
CA CYS A 57 10.35 -13.56 0.72
C CYS A 57 11.72 -13.63 0.04
N GLY A 58 11.92 -12.95 -1.09
CA GLY A 58 13.21 -12.89 -1.77
C GLY A 58 14.29 -12.16 -0.96
N LYS A 59 13.91 -11.12 -0.20
CA LYS A 59 14.83 -10.35 0.66
C LYS A 59 15.14 -11.06 1.97
N PHE A 60 14.11 -11.59 2.62
CA PHE A 60 14.20 -12.05 4.02
C PHE A 60 14.05 -13.56 4.18
N GLY A 61 13.50 -14.24 3.18
CA GLY A 61 13.29 -15.68 3.21
C GLY A 61 14.60 -16.45 3.25
N GLN A 62 14.75 -17.32 4.24
CA GLN A 62 15.86 -18.25 4.33
C GLN A 62 15.41 -19.63 3.86
N ALA A 63 16.24 -20.28 3.06
CA ALA A 63 16.03 -21.70 2.76
C ALA A 63 16.06 -22.49 4.07
N LYS A 64 15.03 -23.31 4.33
CA LYS A 64 15.07 -24.27 5.43
C LYS A 64 16.26 -25.20 5.18
N GLN A 65 17.23 -25.19 6.10
CA GLN A 65 18.23 -26.25 6.14
C GLN A 65 17.53 -27.54 6.58
N ALA A 66 17.70 -28.59 5.77
CA ALA A 66 17.10 -29.91 5.98
C ALA A 66 17.84 -30.69 7.06
#